data_AF-A0A359M833-F1
#
_entry.id   AF-A0A359M833-F1
#
_cell.length_a   1.000
_cell.length_b   1.000
_cell.length_c   1.000
_cell.angle_alpha   90.00
_cell.angle_beta   90.00
_cell.angle_gamma   90.00
#
_symmetry.space_group_name_H-M   'P 1'
#
loop_
_entity.id
_entity.type
_entity.pdbx_description
1 polymer ?
#
loop_
_entity_poly.entity_id
_entity_poly.type
_entity_poly.pdbx_seq_one_letter_code
_entity_poly.pdbx_strand_id
1 'polypeptide(L)'
;MTNNLNRLTVEEYNRFASLLDDIQNFVKKHQVVSYIEFDYYVVHDMTLFSIEPDFDFEKLEKTIRQIRKSTPAIKRIFSKPIIVLKDTDDVLPVENARVTNQNTLLHLANHGQYVSNITKNGVKPRKLLTRIYEDDYSIYENVIFCNFIDEILSLIKKNRRTLNSLLYASNIMRFNLLEKVNHVNYFLALGKLHTGYIRDFSQYFNLSKELLKELSLISQAIQPRLSKPIYRKNLTRNKNLTLKKTNIFLMQKDYHLVYKTYKHLLGNQIKVEENKELIDYELMISNYLTYVQMLTIFAAGHFNFEINPEQKIDLSSLDVAFTFKGWKLEIFNNNKKEILLYFTKDKTYRIMLVGTVYNLKTLNSYKKNYGLNEVIVVSQFGEDYTARDDIYITMEDIDSFRRIQQILLKGMIYSDTKRDICPFCGGKLVKDP
;
A
#
# COMPACT_ATOMS: atom_id res chain seq x y z
N MET A 1 4.20 9.55 -19.07
CA MET A 1 3.74 9.15 -17.73
C MET A 1 3.04 7.78 -17.80
N THR A 2 3.73 6.78 -18.34
CA THR A 2 3.31 5.36 -18.42
C THR A 2 3.92 4.52 -17.28
N ASN A 3 4.67 5.15 -16.36
CA ASN A 3 5.52 4.47 -15.39
C ASN A 3 4.81 3.91 -14.16
N ASN A 4 3.54 4.23 -13.92
CA ASN A 4 2.85 3.79 -12.71
C ASN A 4 2.19 2.41 -12.84
N LEU A 5 1.77 1.99 -14.03
CA LEU A 5 1.28 0.61 -14.27
C LEU A 5 2.42 -0.41 -14.16
N ASN A 6 3.63 -0.05 -14.59
CA ASN A 6 4.81 -0.92 -14.52
C ASN A 6 5.35 -1.15 -13.09
N ARG A 7 4.73 -0.55 -12.07
CA ARG A 7 5.11 -0.71 -10.66
C ARG A 7 4.16 -1.60 -9.85
N LEU A 8 3.07 -2.04 -10.46
CA LEU A 8 2.06 -2.80 -9.77
C LEU A 8 2.57 -4.23 -9.54
N THR A 9 2.69 -4.62 -8.28
CA THR A 9 3.11 -6.00 -7.95
C THR A 9 1.97 -6.97 -8.27
N VAL A 10 2.29 -8.20 -8.65
CA VAL A 10 1.27 -9.25 -8.89
C VAL A 10 0.38 -9.44 -7.66
N GLU A 11 0.94 -9.29 -6.45
CA GLU A 11 0.17 -9.30 -5.19
C GLU A 11 -0.87 -8.17 -5.12
N GLU A 12 -0.50 -6.95 -5.50
CA GLU A 12 -1.43 -5.80 -5.50
C GLU A 12 -2.52 -5.97 -6.55
N TYR A 13 -2.19 -6.51 -7.73
CA TYR A 13 -3.18 -6.81 -8.77
C TYR A 13 -4.22 -7.81 -8.26
N ASN A 14 -3.77 -8.96 -7.74
CA ASN A 14 -4.66 -10.01 -7.26
C ASN A 14 -5.55 -9.53 -6.12
N ARG A 15 -5.00 -8.69 -5.23
CA ARG A 15 -5.79 -8.05 -4.15
C ARG A 15 -6.89 -7.16 -4.71
N PHE A 16 -6.57 -6.25 -5.63
CA PHE A 16 -7.57 -5.34 -6.19
C PHE A 16 -8.60 -6.08 -7.06
N ALA A 17 -8.17 -7.07 -7.83
CA ALA A 17 -9.07 -7.90 -8.62
C ALA A 17 -10.08 -8.63 -7.74
N SER A 18 -9.63 -9.23 -6.63
CA SER A 18 -10.50 -9.89 -5.65
C SER A 18 -11.51 -8.91 -5.03
N LEU A 19 -11.06 -7.72 -4.62
CA LEU A 19 -11.96 -6.69 -4.05
C LEU A 19 -13.06 -6.26 -5.02
N LEU A 20 -12.74 -6.15 -6.30
CA LEU A 20 -13.66 -5.66 -7.33
C LEU A 20 -14.58 -6.75 -7.90
N ASP A 21 -14.26 -8.04 -7.69
CA ASP A 21 -15.02 -9.15 -8.28
C ASP A 21 -16.45 -9.24 -7.74
N ASP A 22 -16.64 -8.97 -6.44
CA ASP A 22 -17.97 -8.95 -5.80
C ASP A 22 -18.91 -7.96 -6.48
N ILE A 23 -18.41 -6.76 -6.82
CA ILE A 23 -19.18 -5.72 -7.50
C ILE A 23 -19.51 -6.15 -8.93
N GLN A 24 -18.59 -6.80 -9.63
CA GLN A 24 -18.84 -7.30 -10.98
C GLN A 24 -19.90 -8.41 -10.98
N ASN A 25 -19.81 -9.33 -10.05
CA ASN A 25 -20.77 -10.41 -9.89
C ASN A 25 -22.17 -9.86 -9.54
N PHE A 26 -22.22 -8.82 -8.70
CA PHE A 26 -23.45 -8.10 -8.40
C PHE A 26 -24.07 -7.45 -9.64
N VAL A 27 -23.31 -6.66 -10.40
CA VAL A 27 -23.82 -5.98 -11.61
C VAL A 27 -24.30 -6.97 -12.67
N LYS A 28 -23.61 -8.12 -12.82
CA LYS A 28 -24.05 -9.19 -13.73
C LYS A 28 -25.37 -9.83 -13.30
N LYS A 29 -25.56 -10.03 -12.00
CA LYS A 29 -26.77 -10.64 -11.42
C LYS A 29 -27.96 -9.68 -11.41
N HIS A 30 -27.71 -8.39 -11.18
CA HIS A 30 -28.71 -7.34 -11.00
C HIS A 30 -28.52 -6.22 -12.04
N GLN A 31 -28.74 -6.54 -13.32
CA GLN A 31 -28.51 -5.58 -14.40
C GLN A 31 -29.42 -4.35 -14.31
N VAL A 32 -30.69 -4.55 -13.96
CA VAL A 32 -31.70 -3.49 -13.91
C VAL A 32 -32.34 -3.45 -12.52
N VAL A 33 -32.20 -2.33 -11.82
CA VAL A 33 -32.69 -2.13 -10.45
C VAL A 33 -33.32 -0.74 -10.29
N SER A 34 -34.32 -0.62 -9.43
CA SER A 34 -34.73 0.70 -8.93
C SER A 34 -33.68 1.27 -7.97
N TYR A 35 -33.69 2.58 -7.74
CA TYR A 35 -32.77 3.18 -6.77
C TYR A 35 -32.99 2.65 -5.33
N ILE A 36 -34.23 2.32 -4.97
CA ILE A 36 -34.56 1.77 -3.65
C ILE A 36 -33.96 0.37 -3.48
N GLU A 37 -34.08 -0.47 -4.50
CA GLU A 37 -33.46 -1.80 -4.52
C GLU A 37 -31.93 -1.68 -4.48
N PHE A 38 -31.35 -0.78 -5.28
CA PHE A 38 -29.91 -0.50 -5.27
C PHE A 38 -29.42 -0.09 -3.87
N ASP A 39 -30.09 0.86 -3.23
CA ASP A 39 -29.76 1.34 -1.88
C ASP A 39 -29.90 0.23 -0.82
N TYR A 40 -30.89 -0.65 -0.96
CA TYR A 40 -31.03 -1.84 -0.13
C TYR A 40 -29.88 -2.83 -0.34
N TYR A 41 -29.48 -3.07 -1.59
CA TYR A 41 -28.40 -4.00 -1.92
C TYR A 41 -27.03 -3.51 -1.43
N VAL A 42 -26.76 -2.20 -1.46
CA VAL A 42 -25.53 -1.62 -0.86
C VAL A 42 -25.38 -1.95 0.63
N VAL A 43 -26.50 -2.18 1.32
CA VAL A 43 -26.50 -2.53 2.75
C VAL A 43 -26.33 -4.02 2.99
N HIS A 44 -26.82 -4.88 2.09
CA HIS A 44 -26.97 -6.32 2.35
C HIS A 44 -26.12 -7.22 1.45
N ASP A 45 -26.05 -6.92 0.16
CA ASP A 45 -25.56 -7.83 -0.88
C ASP A 45 -24.34 -7.28 -1.66
N MET A 46 -24.04 -5.98 -1.54
CA MET A 46 -22.92 -5.32 -2.21
C MET A 46 -22.12 -4.46 -1.25
N THR A 47 -20.84 -4.79 -1.06
CA THR A 47 -19.91 -4.04 -0.20
C THR A 47 -19.18 -2.96 -1.01
N LEU A 48 -19.61 -1.70 -0.89
CA LEU A 48 -18.88 -0.57 -1.49
C LEU A 48 -17.62 -0.16 -0.72
N PHE A 49 -17.50 -0.64 0.52
CA PHE A 49 -16.30 -0.49 1.34
C PHE A 49 -15.93 -1.82 1.97
N SER A 50 -14.65 -2.18 1.84
CA SER A 50 -14.09 -3.38 2.44
C SER A 50 -12.67 -3.09 2.86
N ILE A 51 -12.27 -3.59 4.03
CA ILE A 51 -10.88 -3.57 4.44
C ILE A 51 -10.40 -5.00 4.39
N GLU A 52 -9.70 -5.33 3.30
CA GLU A 52 -9.07 -6.63 3.02
C GLU A 52 -9.96 -7.84 3.38
N PRO A 53 -10.82 -8.35 2.47
CA PRO A 53 -11.76 -9.43 2.75
C PRO A 53 -11.09 -10.71 3.29
N ASP A 54 -9.79 -10.89 3.03
CA ASP A 54 -8.99 -12.04 3.44
C ASP A 54 -8.01 -11.79 4.59
N PHE A 55 -8.14 -10.69 5.35
CA PHE A 55 -7.22 -10.41 6.45
C PHE A 55 -7.44 -11.37 7.63
N ASP A 56 -6.70 -12.48 7.62
CA ASP A 56 -6.72 -13.49 8.68
C ASP A 56 -5.98 -12.99 9.93
N PHE A 57 -6.74 -12.38 10.83
CA PHE A 57 -6.27 -11.90 12.12
C PHE A 57 -5.65 -13.01 12.97
N GLU A 58 -6.19 -14.24 12.92
CA GLU A 58 -5.64 -15.36 13.69
C GLU A 58 -4.28 -15.80 13.17
N LYS A 59 -4.13 -15.88 11.85
CA LYS A 59 -2.85 -16.21 11.21
C LYS A 59 -1.82 -15.12 11.49
N LEU A 60 -2.21 -13.85 11.47
CA LEU A 60 -1.32 -12.75 11.86
C LEU A 60 -0.90 -12.88 13.33
N GLU A 61 -1.84 -13.10 14.24
CA GLU A 61 -1.55 -13.26 15.67
C GLU A 61 -0.59 -14.45 15.91
N LYS A 62 -0.86 -15.60 15.31
CA LYS A 62 0.02 -16.79 15.36
C LYS A 62 1.43 -16.45 14.86
N THR A 63 1.53 -15.69 13.77
CA THR A 63 2.81 -15.25 13.19
C THR A 63 3.56 -14.29 14.11
N ILE A 64 2.88 -13.30 14.68
CA ILE A 64 3.46 -12.34 15.63
C ILE A 64 3.95 -13.06 16.89
N ARG A 65 3.16 -13.98 17.45
CA ARG A 65 3.56 -14.81 18.60
C ARG A 65 4.85 -15.59 18.31
N GLN A 66 5.00 -16.12 17.09
CA GLN A 66 6.20 -16.85 16.69
C GLN A 66 7.43 -15.92 16.55
N ILE A 67 7.27 -14.73 15.98
CA ILE A 67 8.35 -13.72 15.91
C ILE A 67 8.73 -13.22 17.30
N ARG A 68 7.75 -13.04 18.19
CA ARG A 68 7.97 -12.63 19.59
C ARG A 68 8.80 -13.68 20.33
N LYS A 69 8.55 -14.98 20.13
CA LYS A 69 9.36 -16.07 20.69
C LYS A 69 10.81 -16.02 20.22
N SER A 70 11.07 -15.64 18.96
CA SER A 70 12.44 -15.54 18.42
C SER A 70 13.13 -14.21 18.70
N THR A 71 12.42 -13.17 19.14
CA THR A 71 12.98 -11.84 19.43
C THR A 71 14.18 -11.85 20.40
N PRO A 72 14.20 -12.63 21.50
CA PRO A 72 15.38 -12.73 22.35
C PRO A 72 16.61 -13.31 21.63
N ALA A 73 16.41 -14.31 20.77
CA ALA A 73 17.49 -14.89 19.97
C ALA A 73 18.03 -13.89 18.94
N ILE A 74 17.14 -13.14 18.28
CA ILE A 74 17.51 -12.03 17.39
C ILE A 74 18.41 -11.02 18.12
N LYS A 75 18.02 -10.60 19.34
CA LYS A 75 18.83 -9.66 20.15
C LYS A 75 20.22 -10.22 20.46
N ARG A 76 20.33 -11.52 20.74
CA ARG A 76 21.62 -12.19 21.01
C ARG A 76 22.49 -12.27 19.77
N ILE A 77 21.93 -12.65 18.61
CA ILE A 77 22.68 -12.70 17.33
C ILE A 77 23.20 -11.31 16.94
N PHE A 78 22.40 -10.25 17.10
CA PHE A 78 22.88 -8.87 16.88
C PHE A 78 24.01 -8.44 17.82
N SER A 79 24.09 -9.02 19.02
CA SER A 79 25.08 -8.67 20.04
C SER A 79 26.35 -9.50 19.94
N LYS A 80 26.21 -10.80 19.62
CA LYS A 80 27.28 -11.79 19.51
C LYS A 80 26.99 -12.71 18.31
N PRO A 81 27.23 -12.23 17.07
CA PRO A 81 27.09 -13.06 15.89
C PRO A 81 28.23 -14.07 15.82
N ILE A 82 28.01 -15.16 15.07
CA ILE A 82 29.12 -16.04 14.68
C ILE A 82 29.91 -15.33 13.59
N ILE A 83 31.21 -15.22 13.81
CA ILE A 83 32.17 -14.53 12.95
C ILE A 83 33.23 -15.57 12.57
N VAL A 84 33.61 -15.56 11.30
CA VAL A 84 34.76 -16.33 10.81
C VAL A 84 35.91 -15.36 10.61
N LEU A 85 37.13 -15.77 10.96
CA LEU A 85 38.32 -14.97 10.68
C LEU A 85 38.72 -15.23 9.22
N LYS A 86 38.89 -14.15 8.46
CA LYS A 86 39.40 -14.20 7.09
C LYS A 86 40.81 -13.64 7.05
N ASP A 87 41.69 -14.40 6.41
CA ASP A 87 43.06 -13.99 6.16
C ASP A 87 43.07 -13.04 4.96
N THR A 88 43.53 -11.82 5.19
CA THR A 88 43.79 -10.84 4.12
C THR A 88 45.24 -10.39 4.19
N ASP A 89 45.90 -10.32 3.05
CA ASP A 89 47.28 -9.83 2.97
C ASP A 89 47.24 -8.31 2.74
N ASP A 90 47.91 -7.53 3.60
CA ASP A 90 47.99 -6.07 3.46
C ASP A 90 49.43 -5.55 3.67
N VAL A 91 49.76 -4.42 3.05
CA VAL A 91 51.10 -3.83 3.06
C VAL A 91 51.18 -2.72 4.11
N LEU A 92 51.63 -3.09 5.30
CA LEU A 92 51.73 -2.17 6.44
C LEU A 92 53.17 -1.68 6.66
N PRO A 93 53.38 -0.54 7.35
CA PRO A 93 54.70 -0.17 7.85
C PRO A 93 55.31 -1.31 8.68
N VAL A 94 56.63 -1.47 8.61
CA VAL A 94 57.36 -2.57 9.29
C VAL A 94 57.00 -2.64 10.79
N GLU A 95 56.79 -1.49 11.42
CA GLU A 95 56.41 -1.37 12.84
C GLU A 95 55.07 -2.04 13.18
N ASN A 96 54.16 -2.12 12.22
CA ASN A 96 52.82 -2.69 12.39
C ASN A 96 52.69 -4.11 11.79
N ALA A 97 53.74 -4.62 11.15
CA ALA A 97 53.74 -5.95 10.56
C ALA A 97 53.84 -7.01 11.66
N ARG A 98 52.85 -7.89 11.76
CA ARG A 98 52.78 -8.90 12.83
C ARG A 98 53.34 -10.26 12.42
N VAL A 99 53.28 -10.60 11.13
CA VAL A 99 53.68 -11.91 10.61
C VAL A 99 54.51 -11.72 9.34
N THR A 100 55.70 -12.32 9.31
CA THR A 100 56.59 -12.30 8.14
C THR A 100 56.75 -13.71 7.59
N ASN A 101 56.24 -13.96 6.38
CA ASN A 101 56.30 -15.26 5.70
C ASN A 101 57.17 -15.17 4.43
N GLN A 102 57.41 -16.31 3.77
CA GLN A 102 58.14 -16.36 2.49
C GLN A 102 57.50 -15.46 1.41
N ASN A 103 56.16 -15.36 1.38
CA ASN A 103 55.43 -14.46 0.49
C ASN A 103 55.71 -12.98 0.78
N THR A 104 55.93 -12.61 2.05
CA THR A 104 56.32 -11.26 2.45
C THR A 104 57.67 -10.88 1.84
N LEU A 105 58.63 -11.81 1.88
CA LEU A 105 59.96 -11.63 1.31
C LEU A 105 59.93 -11.54 -0.21
N LEU A 106 59.17 -12.43 -0.87
CA LEU A 106 58.95 -12.39 -2.32
C LEU A 106 58.29 -11.08 -2.76
N HIS A 107 57.26 -10.63 -2.04
CA HIS A 107 56.59 -9.37 -2.32
C HIS A 107 57.53 -8.16 -2.17
N LEU A 108 58.38 -8.16 -1.12
CA LEU A 108 59.39 -7.12 -0.92
C LEU A 108 60.45 -7.12 -2.03
N ALA A 109 60.91 -8.30 -2.47
CA ALA A 109 61.87 -8.44 -3.56
C ALA A 109 61.32 -7.89 -4.89
N ASN A 110 60.03 -8.11 -5.15
CA ASN A 110 59.34 -7.60 -6.34
C ASN A 110 58.99 -6.11 -6.27
N HIS A 111 58.94 -5.52 -5.07
CA HIS A 111 58.52 -4.12 -4.86
C HIS A 111 59.58 -3.32 -4.09
N GLY A 112 60.69 -3.02 -4.78
CA GLY A 112 61.82 -2.25 -4.22
C GLY A 112 61.46 -0.87 -3.67
N GLN A 113 60.33 -0.29 -4.10
CA GLN A 113 59.78 0.96 -3.54
C GLN A 113 59.42 0.88 -2.04
N TYR A 114 59.24 -0.32 -1.50
CA TYR A 114 58.98 -0.54 -0.07
C TYR A 114 60.27 -0.74 0.73
N VAL A 115 61.44 -0.59 0.12
CA VAL A 115 62.75 -0.60 0.78
C VAL A 115 63.17 0.83 1.10
N SER A 116 63.53 1.09 2.35
CA SER A 116 64.01 2.41 2.78
C SER A 116 65.49 2.64 2.49
N ASN A 117 66.34 1.63 2.73
CA ASN A 117 67.79 1.71 2.50
C ASN A 117 68.36 0.31 2.28
N ILE A 118 69.39 0.22 1.43
CA ILE A 118 70.20 -0.98 1.22
C ILE A 118 71.58 -0.72 1.82
N THR A 119 71.96 -1.52 2.81
CA THR A 119 73.26 -1.41 3.51
C THR A 119 74.12 -2.63 3.21
N LYS A 120 75.42 -2.57 3.48
CA LYS A 120 76.34 -3.72 3.32
C LYS A 120 75.92 -4.96 4.13
N ASN A 121 75.06 -4.78 5.14
CA ASN A 121 74.58 -5.84 6.03
C ASN A 121 73.16 -6.32 5.69
N GLY A 122 72.52 -5.77 4.64
CA GLY A 122 71.19 -6.18 4.20
C GLY A 122 70.24 -5.04 3.87
N VAL A 123 68.97 -5.42 3.65
CA VAL A 123 67.90 -4.54 3.17
C VAL A 123 67.03 -4.07 4.35
N LYS A 124 66.81 -2.76 4.48
CA LYS A 124 65.91 -2.18 5.49
C LYS A 124 64.55 -1.85 4.86
N PRO A 125 63.50 -2.68 5.04
CA PRO A 125 62.18 -2.37 4.52
C PRO A 125 61.56 -1.15 5.24
N ARG A 126 60.67 -0.44 4.54
CA ARG A 126 59.77 0.60 5.05
C ARG A 126 58.36 0.06 5.28
N LYS A 127 57.89 -0.81 4.38
CA LYS A 127 56.61 -1.52 4.48
C LYS A 127 56.78 -2.99 4.15
N LEU A 128 55.95 -3.85 4.75
CA LEU A 128 55.94 -5.29 4.55
C LEU A 128 54.51 -5.78 4.33
N LEU A 129 54.38 -6.78 3.46
CA LEU A 129 53.14 -7.53 3.31
C LEU A 129 52.97 -8.43 4.54
N THR A 130 51.94 -8.20 5.35
CA THR A 130 51.61 -9.01 6.52
C THR A 130 50.20 -9.56 6.37
N ARG A 131 49.95 -10.72 6.96
CA ARG A 131 48.60 -11.24 7.13
C ARG A 131 47.88 -10.47 8.24
N ILE A 132 46.69 -9.98 7.93
CA ILE A 132 45.75 -9.40 8.88
C ILE A 132 44.53 -10.31 8.95
N TYR A 133 44.16 -10.66 10.17
CA TYR A 133 42.92 -11.37 10.46
C TYR A 133 41.79 -10.36 10.53
N GLU A 134 40.88 -10.39 9.57
CA GLU A 134 39.67 -9.58 9.59
C GLU A 134 38.46 -10.43 10.01
N ASP A 135 37.60 -9.83 10.84
CA ASP A 135 36.31 -10.41 11.19
C ASP A 135 35.37 -10.43 9.97
N ASP A 136 35.12 -11.62 9.44
CA ASP A 136 34.15 -11.86 8.39
C ASP A 136 32.76 -12.15 8.98
N TYR A 137 31.86 -11.19 8.75
CA TYR A 137 30.46 -11.26 9.16
C TYR A 137 29.56 -11.86 8.06
N SER A 138 30.10 -12.14 6.87
CA SER A 138 29.36 -12.52 5.67
C SER A 138 29.18 -14.04 5.53
N ILE A 139 29.20 -14.79 6.63
CA ILE A 139 28.81 -16.20 6.63
C ILE A 139 27.36 -16.35 6.15
N TYR A 140 27.07 -17.50 5.54
CA TYR A 140 25.76 -17.82 4.99
C TYR A 140 24.62 -17.57 6.00
N GLU A 141 24.78 -18.00 7.25
CA GLU A 141 23.78 -17.87 8.29
C GLU A 141 23.50 -16.41 8.68
N ASN A 142 24.52 -15.56 8.67
CA ASN A 142 24.38 -14.13 8.94
C ASN A 142 23.68 -13.41 7.79
N VAL A 143 23.98 -13.81 6.56
CA VAL A 143 23.28 -13.28 5.37
C VAL A 143 21.80 -13.67 5.40
N ILE A 144 21.49 -14.94 5.66
CA ILE A 144 20.11 -15.42 5.83
C ILE A 144 19.42 -14.74 7.01
N PHE A 145 20.12 -14.55 8.13
CA PHE A 145 19.60 -13.78 9.26
C PHE A 145 19.21 -12.36 8.85
N CYS A 146 20.04 -11.68 8.05
CA CYS A 146 19.72 -10.34 7.58
C CYS A 146 18.51 -10.33 6.62
N ASN A 147 18.37 -11.33 5.74
CA ASN A 147 17.18 -11.49 4.88
C ASN A 147 15.91 -11.73 5.73
N PHE A 148 16.01 -12.58 6.75
CA PHE A 148 14.92 -12.80 7.71
C PHE A 148 14.50 -11.52 8.44
N ILE A 149 15.45 -10.66 8.82
CA ILE A 149 15.15 -9.36 9.43
C ILE A 149 14.42 -8.43 8.46
N ASP A 150 14.83 -8.37 7.20
CA ASP A 150 14.15 -7.58 6.18
C ASP A 150 12.70 -8.06 5.97
N GLU A 151 12.49 -9.38 5.89
CA GLU A 151 11.16 -9.98 5.78
C GLU A 151 10.27 -9.64 6.97
N ILE A 152 10.79 -9.70 8.20
CA ILE A 152 10.04 -9.27 9.40
C ILE A 152 9.67 -7.79 9.30
N LEU A 153 10.60 -6.92 8.92
CA LEU A 153 10.34 -5.48 8.84
C LEU A 153 9.34 -5.15 7.73
N SER A 154 9.41 -5.85 6.59
CA SER A 154 8.45 -5.74 5.49
C SER A 154 7.05 -6.17 5.94
N LEU A 155 6.94 -7.34 6.59
CA LEU A 155 5.70 -7.85 7.15
C LEU A 155 5.09 -6.87 8.17
N ILE A 156 5.91 -6.35 9.10
CA ILE A 156 5.47 -5.35 10.09
C ILE A 156 4.94 -4.10 9.38
N LYS A 157 5.62 -3.62 8.33
CA LYS A 157 5.21 -2.42 7.59
C LYS A 157 3.89 -2.64 6.86
N LYS A 158 3.72 -3.77 6.17
CA LYS A 158 2.47 -4.14 5.46
C LYS A 158 1.30 -4.21 6.45
N ASN A 159 1.44 -5.03 7.50
CA ASN A 159 0.35 -5.23 8.47
C ASN A 159 0.05 -3.96 9.29
N ARG A 160 1.03 -3.12 9.60
CA ARG A 160 0.77 -1.84 10.27
C ARG A 160 -0.08 -0.91 9.42
N ARG A 161 0.13 -0.87 8.10
CA ARG A 161 -0.69 -0.05 7.20
C ARG A 161 -2.14 -0.52 7.23
N THR A 162 -2.37 -1.82 7.07
CA THR A 162 -3.71 -2.43 7.13
C THR A 162 -4.39 -2.21 8.50
N LEU A 163 -3.69 -2.46 9.61
CA LEU A 163 -4.29 -2.26 10.93
C LEU A 163 -4.55 -0.78 11.24
N ASN A 164 -3.71 0.14 10.75
CA ASN A 164 -3.95 1.57 10.93
C ASN A 164 -5.12 2.07 10.07
N SER A 165 -5.33 1.56 8.84
CA SER A 165 -6.51 1.91 8.05
C SER A 165 -7.79 1.44 8.73
N LEU A 166 -7.80 0.22 9.31
CA LEU A 166 -8.90 -0.28 10.16
C LEU A 166 -9.21 0.65 11.33
N LEU A 167 -8.19 1.08 12.08
CA LEU A 167 -8.39 1.99 13.21
C LEU A 167 -8.81 3.40 12.76
N TYR A 168 -8.29 3.90 11.64
CA TYR A 168 -8.64 5.20 11.09
C TYR A 168 -10.11 5.25 10.66
N ALA A 169 -10.59 4.24 9.93
CA ALA A 169 -11.99 4.10 9.55
C ALA A 169 -12.92 4.14 10.77
N SER A 170 -12.56 3.43 11.85
CA SER A 170 -13.31 3.47 13.12
C SER A 170 -13.32 4.85 13.78
N ASN A 171 -12.17 5.54 13.80
CA ASN A 171 -12.09 6.88 14.40
C ASN A 171 -12.87 7.92 13.58
N ILE A 172 -12.83 7.87 12.25
CA ILE A 172 -13.66 8.70 11.37
C ILE A 172 -15.14 8.50 11.71
N MET A 173 -15.59 7.26 11.88
CA MET A 173 -16.98 7.00 12.24
C MET A 173 -17.35 7.66 13.57
N ARG A 174 -16.51 7.52 14.60
CA ARG A 174 -16.74 8.16 15.90
C ARG A 174 -16.75 9.68 15.81
N PHE A 175 -15.90 10.26 14.97
CA PHE A 175 -15.86 11.70 14.75
C PHE A 175 -17.09 12.19 13.98
N ASN A 176 -17.47 11.52 12.90
CA ASN A 176 -18.67 11.83 12.10
C ASN A 176 -19.97 11.66 12.92
N LEU A 177 -20.01 10.75 13.89
CA LEU A 177 -21.10 10.62 14.88
C LEU A 177 -21.28 11.91 15.71
N LEU A 178 -20.19 12.62 16.02
CA LEU A 178 -20.23 13.87 16.77
C LEU A 178 -20.66 15.05 15.88
N GLU A 179 -20.37 14.99 14.58
CA GLU A 179 -20.78 16.00 13.58
C GLU A 179 -22.22 15.83 13.04
N LYS A 180 -23.00 14.87 13.59
CA LYS A 180 -24.37 14.52 13.16
C LYS A 180 -25.30 15.73 12.96
N VAL A 181 -25.07 16.81 13.69
CA VAL A 181 -25.87 18.04 13.65
C VAL A 181 -25.84 18.72 12.27
N ASN A 182 -24.75 18.57 11.50
CA ASN A 182 -24.56 19.32 10.26
C ASN A 182 -25.03 18.57 9.01
N HIS A 183 -24.97 17.23 8.98
CA HIS A 183 -25.27 16.43 7.77
C HIS A 183 -25.89 15.05 8.07
N VAL A 184 -27.20 15.02 8.30
CA VAL A 184 -27.94 13.76 8.60
C VAL A 184 -27.85 12.75 7.46
N ASN A 185 -27.97 13.17 6.20
CA ASN A 185 -27.94 12.26 5.04
C ASN A 185 -26.55 11.65 4.81
N TYR A 186 -25.49 12.42 5.01
CA TYR A 186 -24.12 11.92 5.00
C TYR A 186 -23.91 10.87 6.10
N PHE A 187 -24.43 11.13 7.29
CA PHE A 187 -24.34 10.21 8.42
C PHE A 187 -25.10 8.90 8.17
N LEU A 188 -26.31 8.97 7.61
CA LEU A 188 -27.09 7.79 7.23
C LEU A 188 -26.37 6.97 6.14
N ALA A 189 -25.80 7.64 5.15
CA ALA A 189 -24.99 6.99 4.11
C ALA A 189 -23.80 6.24 4.72
N LEU A 190 -23.07 6.90 5.63
CA LEU A 190 -21.95 6.30 6.34
C LEU A 190 -22.39 5.07 7.14
N GLY A 191 -23.55 5.16 7.81
CA GLY A 191 -24.17 4.04 8.50
C GLY A 191 -24.47 2.86 7.58
N LYS A 192 -25.04 3.09 6.39
CA LYS A 192 -25.36 2.06 5.39
C LYS A 192 -24.12 1.36 4.83
N LEU A 193 -23.13 2.15 4.45
CA LEU A 193 -21.82 1.66 4.02
C LEU A 193 -21.14 0.83 5.11
N HIS A 194 -21.41 1.19 6.37
CA HIS A 194 -20.86 0.51 7.54
C HIS A 194 -21.71 -0.72 7.96
N THR A 195 -23.01 -0.78 7.70
CA THR A 195 -23.83 -1.98 8.03
C THR A 195 -23.49 -3.19 7.19
N GLY A 196 -23.07 -3.00 5.93
CA GLY A 196 -22.44 -4.07 5.14
C GLY A 196 -21.08 -4.54 5.69
N TYR A 197 -20.48 -3.75 6.60
CA TYR A 197 -19.12 -3.91 7.14
C TYR A 197 -19.08 -4.43 8.61
N ILE A 198 -20.13 -4.21 9.42
CA ILE A 198 -20.07 -4.36 10.90
C ILE A 198 -20.09 -5.79 11.44
N ARG A 199 -20.59 -6.78 10.71
CA ARG A 199 -21.00 -8.05 11.35
C ARG A 199 -19.88 -8.72 12.18
N ASP A 200 -18.60 -8.46 11.87
CA ASP A 200 -17.45 -8.92 12.67
C ASP A 200 -16.52 -7.81 13.24
N PHE A 201 -16.76 -6.53 12.95
CA PHE A 201 -15.75 -5.46 13.13
C PHE A 201 -15.44 -5.08 14.59
N SER A 202 -16.43 -5.15 15.49
CA SER A 202 -16.23 -4.74 16.91
C SER A 202 -15.23 -5.64 17.64
N GLN A 203 -15.19 -6.93 17.29
CA GLN A 203 -14.22 -7.90 17.81
C GLN A 203 -12.82 -7.62 17.27
N TYR A 204 -12.70 -7.31 15.99
CA TYR A 204 -11.42 -7.04 15.33
C TYR A 204 -10.80 -5.68 15.68
N PHE A 205 -11.59 -4.70 16.14
CA PHE A 205 -11.06 -3.40 16.54
C PHE A 205 -10.09 -3.47 17.72
N ASN A 206 -10.50 -4.16 18.79
CA ASN A 206 -9.65 -4.34 19.98
C ASN A 206 -8.42 -5.19 19.65
N LEU A 207 -8.64 -6.29 18.90
CA LEU A 207 -7.57 -7.15 18.42
C LEU A 207 -6.55 -6.37 17.56
N SER A 208 -7.01 -5.49 16.67
CA SER A 208 -6.16 -4.65 15.83
C SER A 208 -5.24 -3.75 16.64
N LYS A 209 -5.75 -3.14 17.72
CA LYS A 209 -4.94 -2.31 18.63
C LYS A 209 -3.87 -3.15 19.33
N GLU A 210 -4.22 -4.33 19.81
CA GLU A 210 -3.29 -5.24 20.47
C GLU A 210 -2.19 -5.69 19.50
N LEU A 211 -2.55 -6.15 18.31
CA LEU A 211 -1.61 -6.57 17.27
C LEU A 211 -0.68 -5.43 16.85
N LEU A 212 -1.19 -4.20 16.69
CA LEU A 212 -0.37 -3.01 16.42
C LEU A 212 0.65 -2.74 17.54
N LYS A 213 0.24 -2.88 18.79
CA LYS A 213 1.14 -2.73 19.94
C LYS A 213 2.23 -3.80 19.91
N GLU A 214 1.88 -5.05 19.63
CA GLU A 214 2.85 -6.15 19.53
C GLU A 214 3.84 -5.95 18.37
N LEU A 215 3.36 -5.58 17.17
CA LEU A 215 4.20 -5.24 16.02
C LEU A 215 5.16 -4.09 16.35
N SER A 216 4.70 -3.12 17.16
CA SER A 216 5.54 -2.02 17.62
C SER A 216 6.67 -2.44 18.54
N LEU A 217 6.38 -3.32 19.50
CA LEU A 217 7.40 -3.85 20.40
C LEU A 217 8.48 -4.63 19.64
N ILE A 218 8.10 -5.41 18.62
CA ILE A 218 9.05 -6.13 17.77
C ILE A 218 9.90 -5.16 16.96
N SER A 219 9.28 -4.17 16.31
CA SER A 219 9.99 -3.14 15.54
C SER A 219 10.97 -2.33 16.41
N GLN A 220 10.56 -1.90 17.60
CA GLN A 220 11.43 -1.21 18.57
C GLN A 220 12.59 -2.10 19.06
N ALA A 221 12.41 -3.42 19.11
CA ALA A 221 13.47 -4.35 19.45
C ALA A 221 14.51 -4.52 18.33
N ILE A 222 14.10 -4.47 17.06
CA ILE A 222 14.97 -4.75 15.91
C ILE A 222 15.65 -3.48 15.39
N GLN A 223 14.89 -2.39 15.22
CA GLN A 223 15.33 -1.21 14.48
C GLN A 223 16.61 -0.54 15.02
N PRO A 224 16.79 -0.36 16.35
CA PRO A 224 18.03 0.21 16.89
C PRO A 224 19.27 -0.66 16.62
N ARG A 225 19.08 -1.98 16.42
CA ARG A 225 20.15 -2.96 16.24
C ARG A 225 20.62 -3.09 14.78
N LEU A 226 19.93 -2.46 13.82
CA LEU A 226 20.35 -2.42 12.42
C LEU A 226 21.68 -1.66 12.22
N SER A 227 22.08 -0.83 13.19
CA SER A 227 23.38 -0.16 13.22
C SER A 227 24.57 -1.10 13.48
N LYS A 228 24.32 -2.35 13.91
CA LYS A 228 25.37 -3.31 14.28
C LYS A 228 26.16 -3.82 13.05
N PRO A 229 27.44 -4.22 13.24
CA PRO A 229 28.33 -4.60 12.14
C PRO A 229 27.80 -5.77 11.30
N ILE A 230 27.12 -6.74 11.91
CA ILE A 230 26.50 -7.87 11.21
C ILE A 230 25.55 -7.42 10.10
N TYR A 231 24.76 -6.36 10.31
CA TYR A 231 23.79 -5.90 9.32
C TYR A 231 24.42 -4.89 8.35
N ARG A 232 25.22 -3.95 8.87
CA ARG A 232 25.90 -2.92 8.06
C ARG A 232 26.89 -3.50 7.05
N LYS A 233 27.69 -4.49 7.45
CA LYS A 233 28.67 -5.12 6.55
C LYS A 233 28.02 -6.03 5.50
N ASN A 234 26.75 -6.41 5.69
CA ASN A 234 26.01 -7.29 4.78
C ASN A 234 24.93 -6.55 3.97
N LEU A 235 25.02 -5.24 3.75
CA LEU A 235 24.00 -4.48 3.01
C LEU A 235 23.90 -4.90 1.52
N THR A 236 25.03 -5.19 0.88
CA THR A 236 25.12 -5.60 -0.54
C THR A 236 24.97 -7.13 -0.72
N ARG A 237 24.09 -7.76 0.06
CA ARG A 237 23.87 -9.21 0.06
C ARG A 237 22.87 -9.67 -1.01
N ASN A 238 22.91 -10.97 -1.33
CA ASN A 238 21.87 -11.61 -2.13
C ASN A 238 20.60 -11.85 -1.28
N LYS A 239 19.51 -11.16 -1.62
CA LYS A 239 18.21 -11.26 -0.94
C LYS A 239 17.45 -12.56 -1.25
N ASN A 240 17.76 -13.20 -2.38
CA ASN A 240 17.02 -14.37 -2.90
C ASN A 240 17.69 -15.70 -2.54
N LEU A 241 18.44 -15.76 -1.43
CA LEU A 241 19.11 -16.98 -1.01
C LEU A 241 18.11 -17.99 -0.44
N THR A 242 18.15 -19.21 -0.98
CA THR A 242 17.30 -20.30 -0.49
C THR A 242 17.73 -20.76 0.89
N LEU A 243 16.76 -21.06 1.76
CA LEU A 243 16.99 -21.50 3.14
C LEU A 243 17.47 -22.97 3.18
N LYS A 244 18.74 -23.19 3.51
CA LYS A 244 19.37 -24.50 3.65
C LYS A 244 19.56 -24.85 5.13
N LYS A 245 19.52 -26.15 5.43
CA LYS A 245 19.89 -26.65 6.76
C LYS A 245 21.42 -26.68 6.85
N THR A 246 21.98 -25.94 7.79
CA THR A 246 23.42 -25.95 8.09
C THR A 246 23.66 -26.35 9.54
N ASN A 247 24.88 -26.78 9.86
CA ASN A 247 25.24 -27.18 11.22
C ASN A 247 25.04 -26.04 12.24
N ILE A 248 25.32 -24.80 11.85
CA ILE A 248 25.11 -23.63 12.71
C ILE A 248 23.61 -23.42 13.00
N PHE A 249 22.74 -23.53 11.99
CA PHE A 249 21.28 -23.47 12.18
C PHE A 249 20.72 -24.67 12.95
N LEU A 250 21.40 -25.81 13.01
CA LEU A 250 20.93 -26.99 13.74
C LEU A 250 21.41 -27.01 15.19
N MET A 251 22.68 -26.66 15.43
CA MET A 251 23.35 -26.87 16.70
C MET A 251 23.34 -25.63 17.60
N GLN A 252 23.33 -24.42 17.02
CA GLN A 252 23.34 -23.19 17.80
C GLN A 252 21.91 -22.76 18.13
N LYS A 253 21.59 -22.65 19.42
CA LYS A 253 20.22 -22.44 19.95
C LYS A 253 19.49 -21.22 19.36
N ASP A 254 20.19 -20.10 19.19
CA ASP A 254 19.61 -18.83 18.72
C ASP A 254 19.38 -18.82 17.20
N TYR A 255 20.37 -19.25 16.41
CA TYR A 255 20.27 -19.41 14.97
C TYR A 255 19.22 -20.48 14.62
N HIS A 256 19.12 -21.55 15.41
CA HIS A 256 18.08 -22.56 15.25
C HIS A 256 16.66 -22.02 15.42
N LEU A 257 16.46 -21.14 16.40
CA LEU A 257 15.16 -20.51 16.63
C LEU A 257 14.79 -19.53 15.49
N VAL A 258 15.78 -18.81 14.96
CA VAL A 258 15.61 -17.98 13.76
C VAL A 258 15.25 -18.85 12.56
N TYR A 259 15.98 -19.95 12.31
CA TYR A 259 15.72 -20.87 11.21
C TYR A 259 14.28 -21.42 11.24
N LYS A 260 13.81 -21.88 12.42
CA LYS A 260 12.44 -22.37 12.60
C LYS A 260 11.39 -21.30 12.30
N THR A 261 11.64 -20.07 12.76
CA THR A 261 10.72 -18.95 12.52
C THR A 261 10.71 -18.56 11.05
N TYR A 262 11.88 -18.48 10.42
CA TYR A 262 11.99 -18.10 9.01
C TYR A 262 11.36 -19.15 8.09
N LYS A 263 11.56 -20.44 8.39
CA LYS A 263 10.86 -21.53 7.68
C LYS A 263 9.34 -21.41 7.79
N HIS A 264 8.82 -21.04 8.96
CA HIS A 264 7.39 -20.82 9.15
C HIS A 264 6.89 -19.59 8.37
N LEU A 265 7.67 -18.52 8.28
CA LEU A 265 7.33 -17.35 7.45
C LEU A 265 7.31 -17.71 5.96
N LEU A 266 8.32 -18.43 5.47
CA LEU A 266 8.38 -18.90 4.07
C LEU A 266 7.29 -19.92 3.73
N GLY A 267 6.87 -20.75 4.69
CA GLY A 267 5.75 -21.68 4.50
C GLY A 267 4.37 -21.02 4.56
N ASN A 268 4.27 -19.85 5.22
CA ASN A 268 3.04 -19.08 5.34
C ASN A 268 2.87 -17.98 4.29
N GLN A 269 3.97 -17.60 3.62
CA GLN A 269 3.89 -17.04 2.28
C GLN A 269 3.17 -18.10 1.47
N ILE A 270 1.89 -17.83 1.19
CA ILE A 270 1.11 -18.60 0.24
C ILE A 270 2.05 -18.80 -0.93
N LYS A 271 2.22 -20.06 -1.38
CA LYS A 271 2.72 -20.30 -2.73
C LYS A 271 1.71 -19.62 -3.65
N VAL A 272 1.85 -18.32 -3.82
CA VAL A 272 1.44 -17.66 -5.04
C VAL A 272 2.41 -18.30 -6.00
N GLU A 273 1.99 -19.45 -6.55
CA GLU A 273 2.64 -19.98 -7.72
C GLU A 273 2.82 -18.76 -8.61
N GLU A 274 4.06 -18.52 -9.05
CA GLU A 274 4.35 -17.62 -10.13
C GLU A 274 3.72 -18.19 -11.42
N ASN A 275 2.42 -18.48 -11.39
CA ASN A 275 1.59 -18.31 -12.54
C ASN A 275 1.77 -16.83 -12.84
N LYS A 276 2.62 -16.56 -13.83
CA LYS A 276 2.60 -15.31 -14.57
C LYS A 276 1.22 -15.22 -15.22
N GLU A 277 0.19 -15.00 -14.42
CA GLU A 277 -1.09 -14.55 -14.91
C GLU A 277 -0.77 -13.22 -15.59
N LEU A 278 -1.02 -13.19 -16.90
CA LEU A 278 -0.95 -11.95 -17.67
C LEU A 278 -1.89 -10.96 -16.98
N ILE A 279 -1.31 -9.94 -16.35
CA ILE A 279 -2.08 -8.87 -15.71
C ILE A 279 -2.90 -8.20 -16.81
N ASP A 280 -4.22 -8.37 -16.76
CA ASP A 280 -5.15 -7.69 -17.64
C ASP A 280 -5.50 -6.32 -17.04
N TYR A 281 -4.68 -5.34 -17.38
CA TYR A 281 -4.86 -3.97 -16.92
C TYR A 281 -6.17 -3.36 -17.43
N GLU A 282 -6.63 -3.69 -18.64
CA GLU A 282 -7.85 -3.12 -19.21
C GLU A 282 -9.08 -3.61 -18.45
N LEU A 283 -9.14 -4.90 -18.16
CA LEU A 283 -10.20 -5.50 -17.35
C LEU A 283 -10.23 -4.90 -15.93
N MET A 284 -9.06 -4.77 -15.29
CA MET A 284 -8.96 -4.17 -13.96
C MET A 284 -9.47 -2.73 -13.93
N ILE A 285 -9.11 -1.90 -14.93
CA ILE A 285 -9.57 -0.50 -15.02
C ILE A 285 -11.09 -0.47 -15.23
N SER A 286 -11.62 -1.33 -16.09
CA SER A 286 -13.07 -1.44 -16.31
C SER A 286 -13.80 -1.82 -15.02
N ASN A 287 -13.27 -2.78 -14.28
CA ASN A 287 -13.84 -3.23 -13.01
C ASN A 287 -13.80 -2.12 -11.95
N TYR A 288 -12.67 -1.41 -11.89
CA TYR A 288 -12.49 -0.26 -11.00
C TYR A 288 -13.47 0.87 -11.34
N LEU A 289 -13.63 1.23 -12.61
CA LEU A 289 -14.58 2.27 -13.01
C LEU A 289 -16.03 1.88 -12.73
N THR A 290 -16.37 0.59 -12.80
CA THR A 290 -17.68 0.09 -12.36
C THR A 290 -17.89 0.30 -10.86
N TYR A 291 -16.87 0.08 -10.02
CA TYR A 291 -16.94 0.44 -8.60
C TYR A 291 -17.18 1.95 -8.41
N VAL A 292 -16.41 2.80 -9.11
CA VAL A 292 -16.59 4.25 -9.03
C VAL A 292 -17.99 4.66 -9.48
N GLN A 293 -18.59 3.98 -10.47
CA GLN A 293 -19.97 4.20 -10.89
C GLN A 293 -20.96 3.94 -9.73
N MET A 294 -20.88 2.76 -9.11
CA MET A 294 -21.76 2.40 -8.00
C MET A 294 -21.61 3.39 -6.83
N LEU A 295 -20.38 3.76 -6.50
CA LEU A 295 -20.11 4.76 -5.47
C LEU A 295 -20.69 6.14 -5.82
N THR A 296 -20.68 6.51 -7.11
CA THR A 296 -21.21 7.79 -7.58
C THR A 296 -22.74 7.85 -7.51
N ILE A 297 -23.43 6.77 -7.90
CA ILE A 297 -24.90 6.65 -7.74
C ILE A 297 -25.27 6.77 -6.26
N PHE A 298 -24.58 6.00 -5.42
CA PHE A 298 -24.81 6.01 -3.97
C PHE A 298 -24.54 7.39 -3.37
N ALA A 299 -23.48 8.07 -3.79
CA ALA A 299 -23.16 9.43 -3.37
C ALA A 299 -24.19 10.45 -3.80
N ALA A 300 -24.72 10.37 -5.03
CA ALA A 300 -25.72 11.29 -5.55
C ALA A 300 -27.01 11.24 -4.72
N GLY A 301 -27.59 10.06 -4.51
CA GLY A 301 -28.84 9.96 -3.75
C GLY A 301 -28.69 10.24 -2.24
N HIS A 302 -27.47 10.19 -1.70
CA HIS A 302 -27.18 10.66 -0.33
C HIS A 302 -26.70 12.12 -0.25
N PHE A 303 -26.64 12.84 -1.38
CA PHE A 303 -26.34 14.28 -1.48
C PHE A 303 -27.62 15.13 -1.65
N ASN A 304 -28.77 14.61 -1.20
CA ASN A 304 -30.13 15.16 -1.34
C ASN A 304 -30.75 15.11 -2.74
N PHE A 305 -30.08 14.53 -3.73
CA PHE A 305 -30.73 14.32 -5.01
C PHE A 305 -31.83 13.26 -4.89
N GLU A 306 -32.97 13.57 -5.48
CA GLU A 306 -34.12 12.70 -5.58
C GLU A 306 -34.19 12.13 -7.00
N ILE A 307 -34.56 10.85 -7.06
CA ILE A 307 -34.82 10.11 -8.29
C ILE A 307 -36.25 9.60 -8.25
N ASN A 308 -36.88 9.49 -9.42
CA ASN A 308 -38.20 8.88 -9.51
C ASN A 308 -38.12 7.40 -9.03
N PRO A 309 -38.90 7.00 -8.01
CA PRO A 309 -38.87 5.62 -7.48
C PRO A 309 -39.17 4.54 -8.53
N GLU A 310 -39.95 4.87 -9.57
CA GLU A 310 -40.31 3.93 -10.64
C GLU A 310 -39.25 3.84 -11.74
N GLN A 311 -38.28 4.76 -11.75
CA GLN A 311 -37.20 4.74 -12.72
C GLN A 311 -36.26 3.57 -12.44
N LYS A 312 -36.13 2.71 -13.45
CA LYS A 312 -35.17 1.62 -13.43
C LYS A 312 -33.82 2.10 -13.96
N ILE A 313 -32.76 1.70 -13.26
CA ILE A 313 -31.37 1.99 -13.57
C ILE A 313 -30.76 0.73 -14.17
N ASP A 314 -30.18 0.85 -15.36
CA ASP A 314 -29.29 -0.16 -15.91
C ASP A 314 -27.87 0.08 -15.38
N LEU A 315 -27.36 -0.86 -14.57
CA LEU A 315 -26.03 -0.77 -13.98
C LEU A 315 -24.90 -1.05 -15.00
N SER A 316 -25.23 -1.68 -16.13
CA SER A 316 -24.30 -1.94 -17.23
C SER A 316 -24.17 -0.75 -18.18
N SER A 317 -25.30 -0.17 -18.59
CA SER A 317 -25.37 1.04 -19.43
C SER A 317 -26.07 2.16 -18.67
N LEU A 318 -25.25 2.95 -17.98
CA LEU A 318 -25.77 3.89 -17.00
C LEU A 318 -26.34 5.11 -17.73
N ASP A 319 -27.60 5.41 -17.44
CA ASP A 319 -28.29 6.64 -17.84
C ASP A 319 -29.33 6.98 -16.76
N VAL A 320 -28.96 7.87 -15.84
CA VAL A 320 -29.78 8.20 -14.67
C VAL A 320 -29.83 9.70 -14.47
N ALA A 321 -31.04 10.20 -14.20
CA ALA A 321 -31.28 11.59 -13.90
C ALA A 321 -31.74 11.77 -12.45
N PHE A 322 -31.06 12.67 -11.77
CA PHE A 322 -31.27 13.05 -10.39
C PHE A 322 -31.70 14.52 -10.33
N THR A 323 -32.61 14.87 -9.44
CA THR A 323 -33.08 16.25 -9.28
C THR A 323 -33.01 16.71 -7.83
N PHE A 324 -32.61 17.95 -7.61
CA PHE A 324 -32.65 18.56 -6.29
C PHE A 324 -32.99 20.04 -6.44
N LYS A 325 -34.17 20.45 -5.97
CA LYS A 325 -34.69 21.82 -6.11
C LYS A 325 -34.70 22.26 -7.58
N GLY A 326 -33.65 22.98 -8.02
CA GLY A 326 -33.46 23.43 -9.41
C GLY A 326 -32.23 22.85 -10.10
N TRP A 327 -31.46 21.99 -9.43
CA TRP A 327 -30.36 21.26 -10.04
C TRP A 327 -30.86 19.95 -10.63
N LYS A 328 -30.48 19.69 -11.88
CA LYS A 328 -30.59 18.38 -12.52
C LYS A 328 -29.18 17.81 -12.71
N LEU A 329 -28.97 16.58 -12.25
CA LEU A 329 -27.73 15.82 -12.42
C LEU A 329 -28.03 14.62 -13.32
N GLU A 330 -27.43 14.57 -14.50
CA GLU A 330 -27.46 13.41 -15.38
C GLU A 330 -26.13 12.68 -15.26
N ILE A 331 -26.20 11.38 -14.98
CA ILE A 331 -25.06 10.49 -14.84
C ILE A 331 -25.17 9.46 -15.96
N PHE A 332 -24.10 9.32 -16.74
CA PHE A 332 -24.04 8.29 -17.78
C PHE A 332 -22.62 7.75 -17.97
N ASN A 333 -22.50 6.56 -18.55
CA ASN A 333 -21.21 5.95 -18.84
C ASN A 333 -20.98 5.78 -20.34
N ASN A 334 -19.71 5.71 -20.75
CA ASN A 334 -19.36 5.35 -22.13
C ASN A 334 -18.93 3.88 -22.23
N ASN A 335 -18.57 3.43 -23.44
CA ASN A 335 -18.14 2.06 -23.69
C ASN A 335 -16.90 1.63 -22.88
N LYS A 336 -16.10 2.59 -22.40
CA LYS A 336 -14.93 2.35 -21.53
C LYS A 336 -15.26 2.45 -20.05
N LYS A 337 -16.55 2.53 -19.69
CA LYS A 337 -17.04 2.73 -18.32
C LYS A 337 -16.61 4.05 -17.68
N GLU A 338 -16.09 5.00 -18.45
CA GLU A 338 -15.80 6.36 -17.96
C GLU A 338 -17.13 7.07 -17.65
N ILE A 339 -17.16 7.86 -16.57
CA ILE A 339 -18.39 8.39 -16.00
C ILE A 339 -18.52 9.85 -16.39
N LEU A 340 -19.66 10.24 -16.94
CA LEU A 340 -19.98 11.63 -17.24
C LEU A 340 -21.06 12.13 -16.29
N LEU A 341 -20.84 13.33 -15.76
CA LEU A 341 -21.71 14.01 -14.80
C LEU A 341 -22.09 15.37 -15.36
N TYR A 342 -23.34 15.53 -15.76
CA TYR A 342 -23.87 16.76 -16.33
C TYR A 342 -24.79 17.43 -15.32
N PHE A 343 -24.35 18.58 -14.82
CA PHE A 343 -25.09 19.40 -13.87
C PHE A 343 -25.76 20.55 -14.61
N THR A 344 -27.07 20.70 -14.46
CA THR A 344 -27.84 21.78 -15.09
C THR A 344 -28.66 22.51 -14.03
N LYS A 345 -28.49 23.84 -13.97
CA LYS A 345 -29.36 24.76 -13.21
C LYS A 345 -29.55 26.07 -13.96
N ASP A 346 -28.60 27.00 -13.86
CA ASP A 346 -28.58 28.22 -14.68
C ASP A 346 -27.77 28.00 -15.95
N LYS A 347 -26.69 27.21 -15.83
CA LYS A 347 -25.85 26.76 -16.94
C LYS A 347 -25.52 25.28 -16.78
N THR A 348 -25.13 24.66 -17.88
CA THR A 348 -24.66 23.28 -17.87
C THR A 348 -23.17 23.23 -17.52
N TYR A 349 -22.81 22.42 -16.52
CA TYR A 349 -21.43 22.11 -16.16
C TYR A 349 -21.20 20.61 -16.29
N ARG A 350 -20.17 20.23 -17.05
CA ARG A 350 -19.92 18.85 -17.48
C ARG A 350 -18.57 18.38 -16.94
N ILE A 351 -18.61 17.33 -16.13
CA ILE A 351 -17.44 16.66 -15.54
C ILE A 351 -17.35 15.24 -16.10
N MET A 352 -16.13 14.75 -16.32
CA MET A 352 -15.89 13.35 -16.66
C MET A 352 -14.88 12.73 -15.68
N LEU A 353 -15.20 11.56 -15.14
CA LEU A 353 -14.29 10.75 -14.32
C LEU A 353 -13.64 9.67 -15.18
N VAL A 354 -12.31 9.62 -15.17
CA VAL A 354 -11.51 8.68 -15.97
C VAL A 354 -10.49 7.94 -15.11
N GLY A 355 -10.20 6.68 -15.45
CA GLY A 355 -9.20 5.86 -14.74
C GLY A 355 -7.75 6.30 -15.01
N THR A 356 -6.79 5.63 -14.35
CA THR A 356 -5.37 6.04 -14.24
C THR A 356 -4.52 5.95 -15.52
N VAL A 357 -5.10 5.79 -16.70
CA VAL A 357 -4.34 5.47 -17.93
C VAL A 357 -4.58 6.47 -19.05
N TYR A 358 -4.09 7.71 -18.90
CA TYR A 358 -4.19 8.67 -19.99
C TYR A 358 -2.95 9.56 -20.17
N ASN A 359 -2.65 9.80 -21.45
CA ASN A 359 -1.71 10.82 -21.89
C ASN A 359 -2.44 12.18 -21.92
N LEU A 360 -1.74 13.29 -21.69
CA LEU A 360 -2.30 14.65 -21.75
C LEU A 360 -3.02 14.94 -23.08
N LYS A 361 -2.56 14.33 -24.18
CA LYS A 361 -3.20 14.42 -25.49
C LYS A 361 -4.62 13.82 -25.50
N THR A 362 -4.82 12.71 -24.79
CA THR A 362 -6.12 12.01 -24.70
C THR A 362 -7.11 12.82 -23.86
N LEU A 363 -6.65 13.42 -22.76
CA LEU A 363 -7.47 14.30 -21.91
C LEU A 363 -8.00 15.52 -22.67
N ASN A 364 -7.15 16.15 -23.49
CA ASN A 364 -7.56 17.28 -24.34
C ASN A 364 -8.55 16.86 -25.43
N SER A 365 -8.41 15.66 -26.00
CA SER A 365 -9.40 15.14 -26.94
C SER A 365 -10.76 14.88 -26.29
N TYR A 366 -10.80 14.37 -25.06
CA TYR A 366 -12.05 14.17 -24.33
C TYR A 366 -12.79 15.48 -24.07
N LYS A 367 -12.06 16.52 -23.63
CA LYS A 367 -12.65 17.86 -23.45
C LYS A 367 -13.31 18.39 -24.72
N LYS A 368 -12.66 18.20 -25.87
CA LYS A 368 -13.18 18.68 -27.15
C LYS A 368 -14.36 17.85 -27.67
N ASN A 369 -14.29 16.52 -27.58
CA ASN A 369 -15.29 15.61 -28.16
C ASN A 369 -16.62 15.62 -27.40
N TYR A 370 -16.57 15.72 -26.07
CA TYR A 370 -17.77 15.71 -25.22
C TYR A 370 -18.17 17.11 -24.75
N GLY A 371 -17.42 18.16 -25.14
CA GLY A 371 -17.64 19.53 -24.69
C GLY A 371 -17.53 19.67 -23.17
N LEU A 372 -16.57 19.00 -22.56
CA LEU A 372 -16.43 18.92 -21.10
C LEU A 372 -15.78 20.18 -20.55
N ASN A 373 -16.26 20.64 -19.41
CA ASN A 373 -15.60 21.70 -18.65
C ASN A 373 -14.39 21.14 -17.90
N GLU A 374 -14.51 19.92 -17.37
CA GLU A 374 -13.51 19.31 -16.52
C GLU A 374 -13.38 17.79 -16.75
N VAL A 375 -12.15 17.29 -16.67
CA VAL A 375 -11.84 15.86 -16.66
C VAL A 375 -11.05 15.60 -15.39
N ILE A 376 -11.54 14.67 -14.57
CA ILE A 376 -10.97 14.31 -13.28
C ILE A 376 -10.44 12.88 -13.39
N VAL A 377 -9.15 12.71 -13.11
CA VAL A 377 -8.54 11.38 -13.07
C VAL A 377 -8.78 10.79 -11.68
N VAL A 378 -9.31 9.57 -11.64
CA VAL A 378 -9.54 8.80 -10.41
C VAL A 378 -8.62 7.58 -10.38
N SER A 379 -8.09 7.28 -9.21
CA SER A 379 -7.08 6.24 -9.02
C SER A 379 -7.30 5.46 -7.73
N GLN A 380 -7.12 4.15 -7.80
CA GLN A 380 -7.08 3.26 -6.64
C GLN A 380 -5.70 3.14 -6.00
N PHE A 381 -4.66 3.77 -6.58
CA PHE A 381 -3.28 3.67 -6.09
C PHE A 381 -2.96 4.80 -5.13
N GLY A 382 -2.56 4.45 -3.91
CA GLY A 382 -2.21 5.41 -2.87
C GLY A 382 -0.80 5.97 -3.08
N GLU A 383 -0.69 7.07 -3.82
CA GLU A 383 0.53 7.87 -3.90
C GLU A 383 0.58 8.93 -2.80
N ASP A 384 1.78 9.48 -2.54
CA ASP A 384 1.96 10.57 -1.58
C ASP A 384 1.11 11.79 -2.00
N TYR A 385 0.34 12.32 -1.04
CA TYR A 385 -0.63 13.41 -1.27
C TYR A 385 -0.05 14.67 -1.95
N THR A 386 1.24 14.93 -1.77
CA THR A 386 1.94 16.10 -2.31
C THR A 386 2.41 15.93 -3.75
N ALA A 387 2.39 14.70 -4.28
CA ALA A 387 2.92 14.36 -5.60
C ALA A 387 1.84 13.96 -6.62
N ARG A 388 0.57 13.93 -6.20
CA ARG A 388 -0.54 13.41 -7.00
C ARG A 388 -1.36 14.50 -7.69
N ASP A 389 -1.62 14.28 -8.98
CA ASP A 389 -2.54 15.07 -9.80
C ASP A 389 -3.94 14.41 -9.92
N ASP A 390 -4.11 13.21 -9.35
CA ASP A 390 -5.35 12.41 -9.41
C ASP A 390 -6.15 12.42 -8.10
N ILE A 391 -7.41 11.98 -8.17
CA ILE A 391 -8.27 11.76 -7.00
C ILE A 391 -8.21 10.30 -6.57
N TYR A 392 -7.72 10.06 -5.36
CA TYR A 392 -7.64 8.75 -4.74
C TYR A 392 -9.03 8.28 -4.31
N ILE A 393 -9.50 7.23 -4.96
CA ILE A 393 -10.80 6.59 -4.73
C ILE A 393 -10.55 5.09 -4.69
N THR A 394 -10.78 4.49 -3.53
CA THR A 394 -10.57 3.06 -3.28
C THR A 394 -11.67 2.52 -2.37
N MET A 395 -11.97 1.23 -2.52
CA MET A 395 -12.89 0.49 -1.64
C MET A 395 -12.39 0.42 -0.19
N GLU A 396 -11.11 0.68 0.05
CA GLU A 396 -10.49 0.54 1.36
C GLU A 396 -10.53 1.82 2.21
N ASP A 397 -10.93 2.94 1.60
CA ASP A 397 -10.94 4.25 2.24
C ASP A 397 -12.33 4.86 2.16
N ILE A 398 -13.01 4.92 3.30
CA ILE A 398 -14.35 5.49 3.43
C ILE A 398 -14.42 6.96 3.01
N ASP A 399 -13.30 7.70 3.05
CA ASP A 399 -13.23 9.07 2.56
C ASP A 399 -13.37 9.15 1.03
N SER A 400 -13.26 8.04 0.30
CA SER A 400 -13.55 7.97 -1.14
C SER A 400 -14.98 8.41 -1.45
N PHE A 401 -15.94 8.06 -0.60
CA PHE A 401 -17.32 8.54 -0.69
C PHE A 401 -17.40 10.06 -0.56
N ARG A 402 -16.69 10.63 0.43
CA ARG A 402 -16.64 12.09 0.65
C ARG A 402 -15.99 12.82 -0.52
N ARG A 403 -14.94 12.27 -1.12
CA ARG A 403 -14.27 12.83 -2.31
C ARG A 403 -15.22 12.89 -3.50
N ILE A 404 -16.02 11.84 -3.74
CA ILE A 404 -17.07 11.87 -4.77
C ILE A 404 -18.11 12.96 -4.46
N GLN A 405 -18.58 13.08 -3.21
CA GLN A 405 -19.52 14.13 -2.84
C GLN A 405 -18.96 15.54 -3.04
N GLN A 406 -17.65 15.75 -2.84
CA GLN A 406 -17.00 17.02 -3.16
C GLN A 406 -17.01 17.32 -4.66
N ILE A 407 -16.88 16.30 -5.52
CA ILE A 407 -17.03 16.43 -6.97
C ILE A 407 -18.48 16.83 -7.32
N LEU A 408 -19.48 16.19 -6.70
CA LEU A 408 -20.89 16.53 -6.88
C LEU A 408 -21.18 17.98 -6.47
N LEU A 409 -20.71 18.38 -5.29
CA LEU A 409 -20.81 19.75 -4.78
C LEU A 409 -20.19 20.75 -5.75
N LYS A 410 -18.99 20.43 -6.27
CA LYS A 410 -18.30 21.25 -7.26
C LYS A 410 -19.18 21.46 -8.48
N GLY A 411 -19.76 20.38 -9.03
CA GLY A 411 -20.69 20.47 -10.15
C GLY A 411 -21.92 21.33 -9.88
N MET A 412 -22.50 21.24 -8.68
CA MET A 412 -23.63 22.07 -8.27
C MET A 412 -23.26 23.56 -8.15
N ILE A 413 -22.11 23.89 -7.57
CA ILE A 413 -21.65 25.28 -7.42
C ILE A 413 -21.34 25.89 -8.78
N TYR A 414 -20.70 25.14 -9.68
CA TYR A 414 -20.35 25.67 -10.99
C TYR A 414 -21.54 25.72 -11.94
N SER A 415 -22.63 24.99 -11.73
CA SER A 415 -23.87 25.12 -12.52
C SER A 415 -24.82 26.23 -12.01
N ASP A 416 -24.59 26.74 -10.80
CA ASP A 416 -25.36 27.83 -10.17
C ASP A 416 -24.61 29.16 -10.27
N THR A 417 -25.12 30.06 -11.11
CA THR A 417 -24.54 31.41 -11.28
C THR A 417 -25.07 32.39 -10.26
N LYS A 418 -26.32 32.22 -9.83
CA LYS A 418 -26.99 33.15 -8.91
C LYS A 418 -26.53 32.94 -7.48
N ARG A 419 -26.29 31.68 -7.09
CA ARG A 419 -25.84 31.23 -5.77
C ARG A 419 -26.76 31.66 -4.64
N ASP A 420 -28.07 31.65 -4.90
CA ASP A 420 -29.09 32.05 -3.93
C ASP A 420 -29.59 30.88 -3.06
N ILE A 421 -29.22 29.64 -3.41
CA ILE A 421 -29.67 28.43 -2.72
C ILE A 421 -28.44 27.62 -2.30
N CYS A 422 -28.45 27.15 -1.06
CA CYS A 422 -27.41 26.30 -0.52
C CYS A 422 -27.48 24.91 -1.16
N PRO A 423 -26.39 24.39 -1.76
CA PRO A 423 -26.37 23.06 -2.36
C PRO A 423 -26.49 21.93 -1.34
N PHE A 424 -26.23 22.19 -0.05
CA PHE A 424 -26.26 21.18 1.01
C PHE A 424 -27.59 21.06 1.77
N CYS A 425 -28.30 22.16 2.02
CA CYS A 425 -29.55 22.14 2.79
C CYS A 425 -30.75 22.65 1.99
N GLY A 426 -30.53 23.24 0.80
CA GLY A 426 -31.58 23.88 0.02
C GLY A 426 -32.11 25.19 0.63
N GLY A 427 -31.52 25.68 1.72
CA GLY A 427 -31.85 26.97 2.32
C GLY A 427 -31.40 28.14 1.45
N LYS A 428 -31.99 29.33 1.65
CA LYS A 428 -31.56 30.54 0.94
C LYS A 428 -30.20 31.00 1.45
N LEU A 429 -29.29 31.30 0.53
CA LEU A 429 -28.02 31.94 0.84
C LEU A 429 -28.22 33.45 0.81
N VAL A 430 -27.72 34.13 1.84
CA VAL A 430 -27.66 35.59 1.87
C VAL A 430 -26.32 36.00 1.28
N LYS A 431 -26.33 36.93 0.32
CA LYS A 431 -25.09 37.54 -0.18
C LYS A 431 -24.59 38.48 0.90
N ASP A 432 -23.33 38.33 1.31
CA ASP A 432 -22.71 39.36 2.14
C ASP A 432 -22.80 40.70 1.39
N PRO A 433 -23.18 41.78 2.12
CA PRO A 433 -23.48 43.08 1.53
C PRO A 433 -22.30 43.74 0.80
#